data_AF-A6TMG1-F1
#
_entry.id   AF-A6TMG1-F1
#
_cell.length_a   1.000
_cell.length_b   1.000
_cell.length_c   1.000
_cell.angle_alpha   90.00
_cell.angle_beta   90.00
_cell.angle_gamma   90.00
#
_symmetry.space_group_name_H-M   'P 1'
#
loop_
_entity.id
_entity.type
_entity.pdbx_description
1 polymer ?
#
loop_
_entity_poly.entity_id
_entity_poly.type
_entity_poly.pdbx_seq_one_letter_code
_entity_poly.pdbx_strand_id
1 'polypeptide(L)'
;MKVTFPHMGNQYVATKILLEELGVDIVVPAECNQEALNIGTQHSPESICLPLKVNIGNYMKGFKEGADTIVLTGSCGPCRFGYYSILQKEILKDMGYDDIKVILLDPPQGDYKNFIDSVTELAQTKNPYKILRALKKAIQILYEVDALEEATHYKRPRQKQKGLVDRYYDQFHKDVRKVYGYKETSRVIEKARQDILNIEEEPNREILKIGIIGEIYTVIEPFVNLNIEKKLGDMGIEVHRSLKISHWLTEHLFLSPLNLTMEGKTRKAAEPYIKTMIGGHARETVGHGVRYAQEGFDGIIQIYPFTCMPEIVAQSILPKVETDYNTPYLCLIVDEMTGEAGFNTRIEAFTDLLQRRKELRHNEKLLSGN
;
A
#
# COMPACT_ATOMS: atom_id res chain seq x y z
N MET A 1 0.86 19.23 -21.68
CA MET A 1 0.17 18.30 -20.78
C MET A 1 0.72 18.50 -19.39
N LYS A 2 -0.16 18.57 -18.41
CA LYS A 2 0.16 18.63 -16.99
C LYS A 2 -0.47 17.41 -16.32
N VAL A 3 0.38 16.51 -15.84
CA VAL A 3 -0.01 15.15 -15.46
C VAL A 3 -0.28 15.04 -13.96
N THR A 4 -1.39 14.39 -13.60
CA THR A 4 -1.70 13.93 -12.23
C THR A 4 -1.82 12.40 -12.18
N PHE A 5 -1.79 11.83 -10.99
CA PHE A 5 -1.87 10.39 -10.73
C PHE A 5 -2.43 10.15 -9.31
N PRO A 6 -3.04 8.98 -9.03
CA PRO A 6 -3.63 8.74 -7.72
C PRO A 6 -2.56 8.45 -6.66
N HIS A 7 -2.88 8.73 -5.39
CA HIS A 7 -2.07 8.25 -4.27
C HIS A 7 -2.32 6.77 -3.98
N MET A 8 -1.27 6.10 -3.53
CA MET A 8 -1.27 4.74 -3.03
C MET A 8 -0.09 4.60 -2.06
N GLY A 9 -0.28 5.12 -0.84
CA GLY A 9 0.81 5.30 0.12
C GLY A 9 1.93 6.16 -0.48
N ASN A 10 3.19 5.79 -0.25
CA ASN A 10 4.34 6.58 -0.73
C ASN A 10 4.74 6.34 -2.19
N GLN A 11 3.96 5.57 -2.96
CA GLN A 11 4.21 5.35 -4.39
C GLN A 11 4.32 6.67 -5.18
N TYR A 12 3.62 7.71 -4.74
CA TYR A 12 3.63 9.04 -5.36
C TYR A 12 5.05 9.61 -5.50
N VAL A 13 5.95 9.30 -4.57
CA VAL A 13 7.34 9.80 -4.57
C VAL A 13 8.08 9.26 -5.78
N ALA A 14 7.96 7.95 -6.06
CA ALA A 14 8.61 7.35 -7.21
C ALA A 14 7.99 7.79 -8.54
N THR A 15 6.66 7.93 -8.59
CA THR A 15 5.96 8.43 -9.79
C THR A 15 6.39 9.86 -10.11
N LYS A 16 6.47 10.72 -9.08
CA LYS A 16 7.05 12.06 -9.20
C LYS A 16 8.43 12.01 -9.84
N ILE A 17 9.35 11.18 -9.32
CA ILE A 17 10.71 11.09 -9.88
C ILE A 17 10.74 10.53 -11.30
N LEU A 18 9.90 9.54 -11.61
CA LEU A 18 9.78 9.01 -12.97
C LEU A 18 9.43 10.13 -13.95
N LEU A 19 8.40 10.91 -13.64
CA LEU A 19 7.89 11.97 -14.52
C LEU A 19 8.84 13.18 -14.59
N GLU A 20 9.44 13.58 -13.47
CA GLU A 20 10.44 14.66 -13.43
C GLU A 20 11.70 14.34 -14.26
N GLU A 21 12.19 13.11 -14.20
CA GLU A 21 13.34 12.65 -15.00
C GLU A 21 13.01 12.53 -16.49
N LEU A 22 11.74 12.32 -16.83
CA LEU A 22 11.24 12.38 -18.19
C LEU A 22 11.04 13.83 -18.68
N GLY A 23 10.98 14.80 -17.77
CA GLY A 23 10.74 16.21 -18.06
C GLY A 23 9.27 16.55 -18.28
N VAL A 24 8.38 15.77 -17.68
CA VAL A 24 6.93 15.95 -17.75
C VAL A 24 6.50 16.94 -16.66
N ASP A 25 5.63 17.90 -17.01
CA ASP A 25 5.01 18.79 -16.02
C ASP A 25 3.97 18.01 -15.21
N ILE A 26 4.07 18.10 -13.89
CA ILE A 26 3.31 17.26 -12.95
C ILE A 26 2.58 18.07 -11.88
N VAL A 27 1.43 17.54 -11.50
CA VAL A 27 0.70 17.91 -10.29
C VAL A 27 0.68 16.70 -9.40
N VAL A 28 1.36 16.79 -8.26
CA VAL A 28 1.23 15.78 -7.20
C VAL A 28 0.02 16.18 -6.36
N PRO A 29 -1.11 15.44 -6.41
CA PRO A 29 -2.28 15.85 -5.66
C PRO A 29 -2.00 15.91 -4.16
N ALA A 30 -2.81 16.69 -3.44
CA ALA A 30 -2.80 16.63 -1.98
C ALA A 30 -3.19 15.23 -1.48
N GLU A 31 -2.70 14.85 -0.31
CA GLU A 31 -2.92 13.52 0.28
C GLU A 31 -4.40 13.20 0.43
N CYS A 32 -4.71 11.90 0.44
CA CYS A 32 -6.05 11.38 0.65
C CYS A 32 -6.62 11.94 1.96
N ASN A 33 -7.86 12.44 1.89
CA ASN A 33 -8.56 13.01 3.04
C ASN A 33 -10.07 12.84 2.87
N GLN A 34 -10.82 13.21 3.90
CA GLN A 34 -12.28 13.07 3.90
C GLN A 34 -12.95 13.86 2.77
N GLU A 35 -12.43 15.03 2.38
CA GLU A 35 -12.96 15.80 1.25
C GLU A 35 -12.85 15.01 -0.06
N ALA A 36 -11.68 14.44 -0.37
CA ALA A 36 -11.49 13.60 -1.55
C ALA A 36 -12.42 12.39 -1.54
N LEU A 37 -12.54 11.72 -0.39
CA LEU A 37 -13.43 10.57 -0.26
C LEU A 37 -14.89 10.95 -0.50
N ASN A 38 -15.36 12.06 0.08
CA ASN A 38 -16.74 12.52 -0.10
C ASN A 38 -17.06 12.83 -1.57
N ILE A 39 -16.14 13.48 -2.29
CA ILE A 39 -16.28 13.72 -3.74
C ILE A 39 -16.36 12.38 -4.48
N GLY A 40 -15.45 11.46 -4.18
CA GLY A 40 -15.44 10.12 -4.77
C GLY A 40 -16.75 9.36 -4.56
N THR A 41 -17.25 9.34 -3.33
CA THR A 41 -18.50 8.67 -2.95
C THR A 41 -19.71 9.28 -3.66
N GLN A 42 -19.77 10.60 -3.82
CA GLN A 42 -20.89 11.27 -4.47
C GLN A 42 -21.04 10.89 -5.96
N HIS A 43 -19.92 10.64 -6.64
CA HIS A 43 -19.89 10.41 -8.10
C HIS A 43 -19.67 8.96 -8.50
N SER A 44 -19.43 8.07 -7.55
CA SER A 44 -19.16 6.66 -7.83
C SER A 44 -20.35 5.78 -7.45
N PRO A 45 -20.57 4.64 -8.13
CA PRO A 45 -21.58 3.67 -7.71
C PRO A 45 -21.36 3.21 -6.27
N GLU A 46 -22.43 3.10 -5.47
CA GLU A 46 -22.37 2.69 -4.06
C GLU A 46 -21.57 1.39 -3.87
N SER A 47 -21.85 0.41 -4.73
CA SER A 47 -21.26 -0.93 -4.65
C SER A 47 -19.81 -1.02 -5.14
N ILE A 48 -19.21 0.07 -5.63
CA ILE A 48 -17.81 0.06 -6.07
C ILE A 48 -16.87 0.08 -4.86
N CYS A 49 -15.70 -0.53 -5.02
CA CYS A 49 -14.72 -0.61 -3.95
C CYS A 49 -14.13 0.76 -3.62
N LEU A 50 -13.84 0.97 -2.33
CA LEU A 50 -13.33 2.22 -1.76
C LEU A 50 -12.13 2.83 -2.50
N PRO A 51 -11.12 2.05 -2.99
CA PRO A 51 -9.99 2.63 -3.72
C PRO A 51 -10.40 3.42 -4.96
N LEU A 52 -11.44 3.00 -5.70
CA LEU A 52 -11.92 3.77 -6.85
C LEU A 52 -12.46 5.14 -6.42
N LYS A 53 -13.25 5.18 -5.35
CA LYS A 53 -13.83 6.42 -4.80
C LYS A 53 -12.70 7.39 -4.41
N VAL A 54 -11.69 6.90 -3.69
CA VAL A 54 -10.54 7.72 -3.26
C VAL A 54 -9.73 8.24 -4.45
N ASN A 55 -9.52 7.40 -5.48
CA ASN A 55 -8.81 7.79 -6.70
C ASN A 55 -9.55 8.91 -7.46
N ILE A 56 -10.88 8.83 -7.60
CA ILE A 56 -11.67 9.92 -8.19
C ILE A 56 -11.45 11.23 -7.42
N GLY A 57 -11.53 11.20 -6.09
CA GLY A 57 -11.26 12.37 -5.25
C GLY A 57 -9.85 12.94 -5.42
N ASN A 58 -8.85 12.08 -5.63
CA ASN A 58 -7.46 12.48 -5.89
C ASN A 58 -7.31 13.19 -7.23
N TYR A 59 -7.95 12.69 -8.29
CA TYR A 59 -7.93 13.34 -9.60
C TYR A 59 -8.56 14.72 -9.53
N MET A 60 -9.70 14.84 -8.83
CA MET A 60 -10.38 16.11 -8.66
C MET A 60 -9.51 17.18 -7.98
N LYS A 61 -8.68 16.79 -7.00
CA LYS A 61 -7.67 17.68 -6.43
C LYS A 61 -6.61 18.08 -7.45
N GLY A 62 -6.11 17.12 -8.24
CA GLY A 62 -5.17 17.39 -9.32
C GLY A 62 -5.70 18.37 -10.37
N PHE A 63 -6.98 18.24 -10.74
CA PHE A 63 -7.63 19.13 -11.69
C PHE A 63 -7.81 20.55 -11.16
N LYS A 64 -8.13 20.70 -9.86
CA LYS A 64 -8.16 22.02 -9.20
C LYS A 64 -6.81 22.75 -9.27
N GLU A 65 -5.70 22.01 -9.35
CA GLU A 65 -4.33 22.53 -9.52
C GLU A 65 -3.88 22.61 -11.00
N GLY A 66 -4.80 22.38 -11.93
CA GLY A 66 -4.62 22.59 -13.37
C GLY A 66 -4.09 21.37 -14.13
N ALA A 67 -4.17 20.16 -13.58
CA ALA A 67 -3.84 18.95 -14.35
C ALA A 67 -4.85 18.74 -15.48
N ASP A 68 -4.37 18.39 -16.67
CA ASP A 68 -5.17 18.12 -17.87
C ASP A 68 -5.10 16.64 -18.31
N THR A 69 -4.23 15.86 -17.66
CA THR A 69 -3.93 14.47 -18.02
C THR A 69 -3.82 13.63 -16.75
N ILE A 70 -4.42 12.43 -16.73
CA ILE A 70 -4.23 11.43 -15.67
C ILE A 70 -3.38 10.28 -16.20
N VAL A 71 -2.44 9.80 -15.38
CA VAL A 71 -1.76 8.52 -15.60
C VAL A 71 -2.32 7.47 -14.66
N LEU A 72 -2.74 6.35 -15.24
CA LEU A 72 -3.27 5.20 -14.51
C LEU A 72 -2.42 3.97 -14.80
N THR A 73 -2.24 3.15 -13.77
CA THR A 73 -1.86 1.75 -13.95
C THR A 73 -3.13 0.91 -13.80
N GLY A 74 -3.44 0.09 -14.78
CA GLY A 74 -4.44 -0.97 -14.64
C GLY A 74 -3.79 -2.29 -14.28
N SER A 75 -4.62 -3.33 -14.28
CA SER A 75 -4.20 -4.68 -13.93
C SER A 75 -4.93 -5.69 -14.81
N CYS A 76 -4.26 -6.80 -15.08
CA CYS A 76 -4.84 -7.95 -15.74
C CYS A 76 -5.37 -8.94 -14.68
N GLY A 77 -6.69 -9.02 -14.51
CA GLY A 77 -7.28 -10.01 -13.61
C GLY A 77 -8.79 -9.87 -13.41
N PRO A 78 -9.46 -10.86 -12.81
CA PRO A 78 -10.92 -10.84 -12.63
C PRO A 78 -11.38 -9.89 -11.51
N CYS A 79 -10.45 -9.17 -10.87
CA CYS A 79 -10.77 -8.12 -9.90
C CYS A 79 -11.28 -6.86 -10.63
N ARG A 80 -12.14 -6.09 -9.95
CA ARG A 80 -12.66 -4.81 -10.46
C ARG A 80 -11.55 -3.80 -10.81
N PHE A 81 -10.36 -3.91 -10.21
CA PHE A 81 -9.22 -3.05 -10.54
C PHE A 81 -8.87 -3.07 -12.04
N GLY A 82 -9.03 -4.21 -12.72
CA GLY A 82 -8.81 -4.30 -14.17
C GLY A 82 -9.82 -3.50 -15.02
N TYR A 83 -10.94 -3.08 -14.43
CA TYR A 83 -11.95 -2.23 -15.07
C TYR A 83 -11.94 -0.78 -14.59
N TYR A 84 -11.02 -0.41 -13.67
CA TYR A 84 -10.99 0.94 -13.10
C TYR A 84 -10.79 2.02 -14.16
N SER A 85 -9.91 1.80 -15.13
CA SER A 85 -9.62 2.81 -16.15
C SER A 85 -10.85 3.19 -16.96
N ILE A 86 -11.68 2.22 -17.34
CA ILE A 86 -12.92 2.43 -18.07
C ILE A 86 -13.94 3.14 -17.17
N LEU A 87 -14.17 2.63 -15.96
CA LEU A 87 -15.16 3.20 -15.04
C LEU A 87 -14.79 4.63 -14.62
N GLN A 88 -13.53 4.87 -14.29
CA GLN A 88 -13.05 6.20 -13.90
C GLN A 88 -13.19 7.18 -15.07
N LYS A 89 -12.91 6.75 -16.30
CA LYS A 89 -13.10 7.61 -17.48
C LYS A 89 -14.56 8.01 -17.66
N GLU A 90 -15.50 7.07 -17.58
CA GLU A 90 -16.93 7.39 -17.70
C GLU A 90 -17.43 8.26 -16.54
N ILE A 91 -17.00 7.98 -15.29
CA ILE A 91 -17.36 8.83 -14.13
C ILE A 91 -16.86 10.27 -14.34
N LEU A 92 -15.61 10.44 -14.77
CA LEU A 92 -15.04 11.77 -15.01
C LEU A 92 -15.78 12.50 -16.14
N LYS A 93 -16.17 11.77 -17.18
CA LYS A 93 -17.00 12.28 -18.27
C LYS A 93 -18.35 12.80 -17.78
N ASP A 94 -19.05 12.02 -16.96
CA ASP A 94 -20.33 12.41 -16.35
C ASP A 94 -20.18 13.62 -15.42
N MET A 95 -18.99 13.83 -14.85
CA MET A 95 -18.64 15.02 -14.06
C MET A 95 -18.29 16.26 -14.90
N GLY A 96 -18.33 16.16 -16.24
CA GLY A 96 -18.02 17.26 -17.17
C GLY A 96 -16.54 17.40 -17.52
N TYR A 97 -15.73 16.35 -17.32
CA TYR A 97 -14.31 16.31 -17.64
C TYR A 97 -14.02 15.51 -18.93
N ASP A 98 -14.81 15.74 -19.98
CA ASP A 98 -14.67 15.09 -21.29
C ASP A 98 -13.30 15.30 -21.96
N ASP A 99 -12.68 16.47 -21.72
CA ASP A 99 -11.41 16.86 -22.33
C ASP A 99 -10.17 16.31 -21.59
N ILE A 100 -10.36 15.65 -20.44
CA ILE A 100 -9.24 15.09 -19.69
C ILE A 100 -8.66 13.89 -20.43
N LYS A 101 -7.34 13.96 -20.65
CA LYS A 101 -6.61 12.86 -21.25
C LYS A 101 -6.30 11.78 -20.22
N VAL A 102 -6.64 10.53 -20.52
CA VAL A 102 -6.29 9.38 -19.67
C VAL A 102 -5.21 8.56 -20.38
N ILE A 103 -4.02 8.50 -19.79
CA ILE A 103 -2.92 7.65 -20.26
C ILE A 103 -2.90 6.38 -19.40
N LEU A 104 -3.10 5.24 -20.05
CA LEU A 104 -3.13 3.93 -19.43
C LEU A 104 -1.77 3.23 -19.60
N LEU A 105 -1.18 2.81 -18.49
CA LEU A 105 0.03 1.98 -18.45
C LEU A 105 -0.33 0.57 -17.96
N ASP A 106 -0.92 -0.22 -18.84
CA ASP A 106 -1.30 -1.61 -18.55
C ASP A 106 -0.24 -2.60 -19.04
N PRO A 107 -0.11 -3.77 -18.39
CA PRO A 107 0.64 -4.88 -18.96
C PRO A 107 0.12 -5.17 -20.37
N PRO A 108 0.97 -5.21 -21.41
CA PRO A 108 0.53 -5.19 -22.79
C PRO A 108 -0.35 -6.38 -23.19
N GLN A 109 -0.32 -7.51 -22.48
CA GLN A 109 -1.12 -8.72 -22.77
C GLN A 109 -1.11 -9.14 -24.26
N GLY A 110 -0.02 -8.84 -24.99
CA GLY A 110 0.10 -9.07 -26.44
C GLY A 110 0.04 -7.81 -27.30
N ASP A 111 -0.52 -6.71 -26.79
CA ASP A 111 -0.60 -5.39 -27.45
C ASP A 111 0.57 -4.47 -27.07
N TYR A 112 1.77 -4.88 -27.47
CA TYR A 112 3.01 -4.14 -27.18
C TYR A 112 3.08 -2.79 -27.88
N LYS A 113 2.37 -2.63 -29.01
CA LYS A 113 2.41 -1.39 -29.78
C LYS A 113 1.71 -0.26 -29.01
N ASN A 114 0.46 -0.48 -28.58
CA ASN A 114 -0.28 0.53 -27.83
C ASN A 114 0.41 0.85 -26.49
N PHE A 115 1.03 -0.15 -25.84
CA PHE A 115 1.82 0.10 -24.64
C PHE A 115 3.03 1.02 -24.90
N ILE A 116 3.80 0.77 -25.96
CA ILE A 116 4.93 1.64 -26.33
C ILE A 116 4.44 3.03 -26.72
N ASP A 117 3.33 3.13 -27.43
CA ASP A 117 2.73 4.42 -27.80
C ASP A 117 2.33 5.21 -26.54
N SER A 118 1.64 4.60 -25.57
CA SER A 118 1.30 5.23 -24.27
C SER A 118 2.54 5.66 -23.48
N VAL A 119 3.58 4.82 -23.44
CA VAL A 119 4.83 5.13 -22.72
C VAL A 119 5.56 6.30 -23.39
N THR A 120 5.66 6.30 -24.71
CA THR A 120 6.35 7.37 -25.45
C THR A 120 5.55 8.69 -25.43
N GLU A 121 4.22 8.59 -25.44
CA GLU A 121 3.31 9.71 -25.26
C GLU A 121 3.48 10.35 -23.88
N LEU A 122 3.44 9.54 -22.81
CA LEU A 122 3.68 10.02 -21.45
C LEU A 122 5.07 10.63 -21.31
N ALA A 123 6.10 9.92 -21.78
CA ALA A 123 7.48 10.31 -21.63
C ALA A 123 7.88 11.53 -22.48
N GLN A 124 7.02 11.96 -23.42
CA GLN A 124 7.30 12.99 -24.42
C GLN A 124 8.63 12.73 -25.17
N THR A 125 9.04 11.47 -25.26
CA THR A 125 10.29 11.05 -25.89
C THR A 125 10.16 9.65 -26.44
N LYS A 126 10.85 9.41 -27.56
CA LYS A 126 11.04 8.07 -28.12
C LYS A 126 12.38 7.46 -27.74
N ASN A 127 13.18 8.12 -26.89
CA ASN A 127 14.49 7.63 -26.51
C ASN A 127 14.39 6.56 -25.40
N PRO A 128 14.58 5.27 -25.73
CA PRO A 128 14.43 4.19 -24.75
C PRO A 128 15.46 4.28 -23.61
N TYR A 129 16.67 4.81 -23.88
CA TYR A 129 17.67 4.98 -22.84
C TYR A 129 17.24 5.99 -21.78
N LYS A 130 16.60 7.10 -22.18
CA LYS A 130 16.07 8.10 -21.25
C LYS A 130 14.96 7.49 -20.39
N ILE A 131 14.03 6.76 -21.01
CA ILE A 131 12.91 6.10 -20.33
C ILE A 131 13.41 5.06 -19.33
N LEU A 132 14.30 4.15 -19.76
CA LEU A 132 14.85 3.10 -18.89
C LEU A 132 15.67 3.70 -17.73
N ARG A 133 16.40 4.79 -17.97
CA ARG A 133 17.14 5.50 -16.92
C ARG A 133 16.22 6.13 -15.88
N ALA A 134 15.13 6.77 -16.33
CA ALA A 134 14.13 7.35 -15.43
C ALA A 134 13.42 6.26 -14.62
N LEU A 135 13.01 5.17 -15.27
CA LEU A 135 12.41 4.00 -14.62
C LEU A 135 13.32 3.38 -13.57
N LYS A 136 14.61 3.17 -13.89
CA LYS A 136 15.59 2.65 -12.93
C LYS A 136 15.69 3.53 -11.68
N LYS A 137 15.75 4.86 -11.86
CA LYS A 137 15.80 5.80 -10.74
C LYS A 137 14.53 5.76 -9.89
N ALA A 138 13.36 5.71 -10.52
CA ALA A 138 12.08 5.63 -9.82
C ALA A 138 11.97 4.35 -8.99
N ILE A 139 12.45 3.22 -9.51
CA ILE A 139 12.50 1.94 -8.78
C ILE A 139 13.46 2.04 -7.58
N GLN A 140 14.63 2.65 -7.76
CA GLN A 140 15.56 2.88 -6.63
C GLN A 140 14.89 3.68 -5.51
N ILE A 141 14.15 4.73 -5.87
CA ILE A 141 13.38 5.53 -4.91
C ILE A 141 12.30 4.71 -4.20
N LEU A 142 11.61 3.79 -4.89
CA LEU A 142 10.66 2.89 -4.22
C LEU A 142 11.33 2.04 -3.15
N TYR A 143 12.50 1.47 -3.43
CA TYR A 143 13.25 0.69 -2.43
C TYR A 143 13.72 1.56 -1.26
N GLU A 144 14.16 2.80 -1.51
CA GLU A 144 14.57 3.74 -0.47
C GLU A 144 13.38 4.13 0.44
N VAL A 145 12.20 4.35 -0.16
CA VAL A 145 10.94 4.64 0.54
C VAL A 145 10.46 3.44 1.36
N ASP A 146 10.46 2.23 0.79
CA ASP A 146 10.08 1.02 1.53
C ASP A 146 11.00 0.81 2.74
N ALA A 147 12.32 1.09 2.60
CA ALA A 147 13.28 1.03 3.71
C ALA A 147 13.05 2.12 4.78
N LEU A 148 12.58 3.31 4.38
CA LEU A 148 12.16 4.34 5.31
C LEU A 148 10.92 3.90 6.11
N GLU A 149 9.92 3.32 5.44
CA GLU A 149 8.71 2.81 6.08
C GLU A 149 9.04 1.69 7.08
N GLU A 150 9.91 0.73 6.71
CA GLU A 150 10.40 -0.31 7.63
C GLU A 150 11.08 0.27 8.87
N ALA A 151 11.90 1.33 8.70
CA ALA A 151 12.51 2.02 9.83
C ALA A 151 11.44 2.64 10.75
N THR A 152 10.35 3.16 10.18
CA THR A 152 9.24 3.70 10.97
C THR A 152 8.52 2.59 11.75
N HIS A 153 8.25 1.44 11.14
CA HIS A 153 7.59 0.30 11.78
C HIS A 153 8.44 -0.28 12.92
N TYR A 154 9.76 -0.31 12.73
CA TYR A 154 10.69 -0.78 13.75
C TYR A 154 10.82 0.21 14.92
N LYS A 155 11.02 1.51 14.63
CA LYS A 155 11.32 2.52 15.66
C LYS A 155 10.10 3.03 16.41
N ARG A 156 8.94 3.14 15.77
CA ARG A 156 7.72 3.68 16.39
C ARG A 156 7.32 2.98 17.70
N PRO A 157 7.27 1.64 17.79
CA PRO A 157 6.94 0.97 19.04
C PRO A 157 8.08 0.98 20.07
N ARG A 158 9.30 1.32 19.65
CA ARG A 158 10.52 1.35 20.48
C ARG A 158 10.91 2.74 20.95
N GLN A 159 10.34 3.81 20.39
CA GLN A 159 10.76 5.18 20.69
C GLN A 159 10.53 5.52 22.16
N LYS A 160 11.55 6.08 22.81
CA LYS A 160 11.48 6.58 24.20
C LYS A 160 10.68 7.87 24.32
N GLN A 161 10.79 8.75 23.32
CA GLN A 161 9.95 9.94 23.23
C GLN A 161 8.89 9.72 22.14
N LYS A 162 7.63 9.55 22.57
CA LYS A 162 6.49 9.38 21.67
C LYS A 162 6.35 10.56 20.69
N GLY A 163 6.04 10.25 19.44
CA GLY A 163 5.77 11.23 18.38
C GLY A 163 7.00 11.73 17.62
N LEU A 164 8.22 11.28 17.94
CA LEU A 164 9.41 11.64 17.17
C LEU A 164 9.41 11.02 15.78
N VAL A 165 8.98 9.76 15.65
CA VAL A 165 8.85 9.10 14.34
C VAL A 165 7.86 9.88 13.46
N ASP A 166 6.70 10.25 13.99
CA ASP A 166 5.71 11.08 13.26
C ASP A 166 6.31 12.39 12.79
N ARG A 167 7.02 13.09 13.68
CA ARG A 167 7.62 14.39 13.32
C ARG A 167 8.56 14.27 12.14
N TYR A 168 9.47 13.29 12.14
CA TYR A 168 10.41 13.11 11.03
C TYR A 168 9.72 12.61 9.76
N TYR A 169 8.72 11.75 9.91
CA TYR A 169 7.95 11.24 8.77
C TYR A 169 7.12 12.35 8.10
N ASP A 170 6.40 13.16 8.87
CA ASP A 170 5.66 14.33 8.37
C ASP A 170 6.62 15.35 7.71
N GLN A 171 7.82 15.52 8.27
CA GLN A 171 8.84 16.40 7.70
C GLN A 171 9.36 15.85 6.36
N PHE A 172 9.55 14.53 6.24
CA PHE A 172 9.87 13.88 4.98
C PHE A 172 8.82 14.19 3.89
N HIS A 173 7.52 14.04 4.19
CA HIS A 173 6.45 14.36 3.22
C HIS A 173 6.47 15.84 2.80
N LYS A 174 6.81 16.76 3.71
CA LYS A 174 6.94 18.19 3.39
C LYS A 174 8.16 18.51 2.53
N ASP A 175 9.28 17.83 2.78
CA ASP A 175 10.54 18.11 2.10
C ASP A 175 10.60 17.45 0.72
N VAL A 176 10.09 16.22 0.60
CA VAL A 176 10.09 15.47 -0.68
C VAL A 176 9.27 16.15 -1.77
N ARG A 177 8.22 16.90 -1.38
CA ARG A 177 7.38 17.70 -2.30
C ARG A 177 8.10 18.95 -2.82
N LYS A 178 9.12 19.45 -2.13
CA LYS A 178 9.84 20.68 -2.48
C LYS A 178 11.08 20.43 -3.33
N VAL A 179 11.69 19.25 -3.21
CA VAL A 179 12.88 18.87 -3.98
C VAL A 179 12.49 18.39 -5.38
N TYR A 180 13.42 18.47 -6.33
CA TYR A 180 13.21 18.04 -7.71
C TYR A 180 14.30 17.05 -8.14
N GLY A 181 13.89 15.96 -8.80
CA GLY A 181 14.78 14.97 -9.38
C GLY A 181 15.35 13.95 -8.39
N TYR A 182 15.99 12.92 -8.93
CA TYR A 182 16.40 11.72 -8.17
C TYR A 182 17.36 12.02 -7.02
N LYS A 183 18.43 12.79 -7.26
CA LYS A 183 19.53 12.96 -6.29
C LYS A 183 19.10 13.64 -5.01
N GLU A 184 18.37 14.76 -5.11
CA GLU A 184 17.93 15.49 -3.92
C GLU A 184 16.83 14.73 -3.18
N THR A 185 15.94 14.04 -3.91
CA THR A 185 14.91 13.20 -3.31
C THR A 185 15.50 12.03 -2.53
N SER A 186 16.49 11.34 -3.09
CA SER A 186 17.21 10.27 -2.41
C SER A 186 17.90 10.76 -1.13
N ARG A 187 18.51 11.95 -1.14
CA ARG A 187 19.09 12.57 0.06
C ARG A 187 18.05 12.86 1.14
N VAL A 188 16.86 13.34 0.76
CA VAL A 188 15.78 13.61 1.71
C VAL A 188 15.29 12.31 2.35
N ILE A 189 15.09 11.25 1.56
CA ILE A 189 14.67 9.94 2.07
C ILE A 189 15.72 9.36 3.02
N GLU A 190 16.99 9.35 2.61
CA GLU A 190 18.06 8.79 3.43
C GLU A 190 18.26 9.59 4.72
N LYS A 191 18.18 10.94 4.66
CA LYS A 191 18.23 11.78 5.86
C LYS A 191 17.10 11.42 6.82
N ALA A 192 15.86 11.36 6.34
CA ALA A 192 14.71 11.01 7.18
C ALA A 192 14.86 9.60 7.78
N ARG A 193 15.38 8.64 7.01
CA ARG A 193 15.64 7.28 7.47
C ARG A 193 16.68 7.27 8.59
N GLN A 194 17.78 8.00 8.43
CA GLN A 194 18.81 8.13 9.47
C GLN A 194 18.28 8.84 10.72
N ASP A 195 17.54 9.94 10.56
CA ASP A 195 16.93 10.67 11.68
C ASP A 195 16.01 9.75 12.50
N ILE A 196 15.22 8.89 11.84
CA ILE A 196 14.38 7.88 12.48
C ILE A 196 15.21 6.77 13.15
N LEU A 197 16.21 6.22 12.46
CA LEU A 197 17.06 5.15 12.99
C LEU A 197 17.90 5.60 14.20
N ASN A 198 18.19 6.90 14.31
CA ASN A 198 18.92 7.47 15.44
C ASN A 198 18.04 7.83 16.65
N ILE A 199 16.71 7.63 16.57
CA ILE A 199 15.83 7.82 17.73
C ILE A 199 16.21 6.85 18.85
N GLU A 200 16.34 7.41 20.06
CA GLU A 200 16.57 6.63 21.28
C GLU A 200 15.45 5.62 21.53
N GLU A 201 15.85 4.38 21.79
CA GLU A 201 14.94 3.28 22.08
C GLU A 201 14.72 3.10 23.59
N GLU A 202 13.53 2.64 23.97
CA GLU A 202 13.26 2.15 25.32
C GLU A 202 13.92 0.78 25.52
N PRO A 203 14.87 0.65 26.45
CA PRO A 203 15.53 -0.62 26.70
C PRO A 203 14.54 -1.65 27.27
N ASN A 204 14.71 -2.92 26.87
CA ASN A 204 13.97 -4.07 27.39
C ASN A 204 12.44 -4.02 27.21
N ARG A 205 11.93 -3.18 26.32
CA ARG A 205 10.51 -3.19 25.98
C ARG A 205 10.17 -4.46 25.22
N GLU A 206 9.19 -5.22 25.72
CA GLU A 206 8.64 -6.35 24.98
C GLU A 206 7.79 -5.83 23.82
N ILE A 207 8.10 -6.31 22.60
CA ILE A 207 7.44 -5.88 21.37
C ILE A 207 6.62 -7.04 20.82
N LEU A 208 5.34 -6.79 20.58
CA LEU A 208 4.49 -7.69 19.81
C LEU A 208 4.72 -7.47 18.32
N LYS A 209 4.66 -8.54 17.54
CA LYS A 209 4.74 -8.48 16.08
C LYS A 209 3.40 -8.84 15.46
N ILE A 210 2.84 -7.93 14.67
CA ILE A 210 1.60 -8.17 13.94
C ILE A 210 1.85 -8.09 12.44
N GLY A 211 1.37 -9.11 11.71
CA GLY A 211 1.33 -9.11 10.26
C GLY A 211 0.04 -8.46 9.77
N ILE A 212 0.13 -7.45 8.90
CA ILE A 212 -1.01 -6.87 8.19
C ILE A 212 -1.07 -7.47 6.79
N ILE A 213 -2.21 -8.08 6.48
CA ILE A 213 -2.52 -8.69 5.18
C ILE A 213 -3.81 -8.08 4.63
N GLY A 214 -4.08 -8.27 3.34
CA GLY A 214 -5.36 -7.86 2.76
C GLY A 214 -5.26 -7.26 1.36
N GLU A 215 -6.24 -6.42 1.03
CA GLU A 215 -6.32 -5.77 -0.28
C GLU A 215 -5.19 -4.75 -0.45
N ILE A 216 -4.55 -4.75 -1.62
CA ILE A 216 -3.31 -4.00 -1.86
C ILE A 216 -3.43 -2.50 -1.56
N TYR A 217 -4.47 -1.84 -2.04
CA TYR A 217 -4.62 -0.40 -1.85
C TYR A 217 -4.88 -0.08 -0.38
N THR A 218 -5.78 -0.83 0.24
CA THR A 218 -6.18 -0.64 1.64
C THR A 218 -5.03 -0.90 2.61
N VAL A 219 -4.20 -1.91 2.37
CA VAL A 219 -3.02 -2.20 3.20
C VAL A 219 -1.99 -1.07 3.11
N ILE A 220 -1.88 -0.40 1.96
CA ILE A 220 -0.82 0.57 1.67
C ILE A 220 -1.22 2.02 1.97
N GLU A 221 -2.48 2.41 1.69
CA GLU A 221 -2.94 3.79 1.79
C GLU A 221 -3.35 4.16 3.24
N PRO A 222 -2.59 5.01 3.96
CA PRO A 222 -2.81 5.28 5.37
C PRO A 222 -4.17 5.92 5.68
N PHE A 223 -4.69 6.75 4.78
CA PHE A 223 -6.00 7.35 4.97
C PHE A 223 -7.12 6.28 4.97
N VAL A 224 -7.04 5.32 4.04
CA VAL A 224 -8.08 4.30 3.84
C VAL A 224 -8.09 3.26 4.95
N ASN A 225 -6.92 2.89 5.49
CA ASN A 225 -6.84 1.99 6.63
C ASN A 225 -6.94 2.67 8.00
N LEU A 226 -7.34 3.94 8.04
CA LEU A 226 -7.45 4.73 9.27
C LEU A 226 -6.14 4.76 10.07
N ASN A 227 -5.00 4.84 9.38
CA ASN A 227 -3.65 4.89 9.93
C ASN A 227 -3.34 3.72 10.90
N ILE A 228 -3.77 2.51 10.55
CA ILE A 228 -3.61 1.33 11.41
C ILE A 228 -2.17 1.08 11.86
N GLU A 229 -1.20 1.28 10.96
CA GLU A 229 0.23 1.07 11.24
C GLU A 229 0.73 2.02 12.34
N LYS A 230 0.30 3.29 12.27
CA LYS A 230 0.60 4.29 13.28
C LYS A 230 -0.03 3.93 14.61
N LYS A 231 -1.33 3.60 14.61
CA LYS A 231 -2.09 3.25 15.82
C LYS A 231 -1.48 2.06 16.56
N LEU A 232 -1.19 0.98 15.85
CA LEU A 232 -0.52 -0.20 16.41
C LEU A 232 0.87 0.13 16.93
N GLY A 233 1.66 0.90 16.18
CA GLY A 233 2.98 1.32 16.62
C GLY A 233 2.95 2.16 17.90
N ASP A 234 1.97 3.05 18.04
CA ASP A 234 1.79 3.88 19.24
C ASP A 234 1.34 3.04 20.47
N MET A 235 0.70 1.90 20.22
CA MET A 235 0.39 0.85 21.20
C MET A 235 1.61 -0.03 21.55
N GLY A 236 2.77 0.17 20.93
CA GLY A 236 3.99 -0.61 21.19
C GLY A 236 4.14 -1.86 20.35
N ILE A 237 3.49 -1.91 19.18
CA ILE A 237 3.48 -3.08 18.30
C ILE A 237 4.31 -2.81 17.06
N GLU A 238 5.18 -3.75 16.70
CA GLU A 238 5.88 -3.75 15.44
C GLU A 238 5.00 -4.37 14.36
N VAL A 239 4.74 -3.59 13.32
CA VAL A 239 3.88 -3.97 12.21
C VAL A 239 4.73 -4.45 11.04
N HIS A 240 4.32 -5.54 10.40
CA HIS A 240 4.86 -5.96 9.11
C HIS A 240 3.73 -6.06 8.10
N ARG A 241 3.88 -5.39 6.96
CA ARG A 241 2.94 -5.53 5.85
C ARG A 241 3.36 -6.64 4.91
N SER A 242 2.38 -7.42 4.42
CA SER A 242 2.63 -8.43 3.39
C SER A 242 3.07 -7.83 2.07
N LEU A 243 2.68 -6.58 1.81
CA LEU A 243 2.86 -5.89 0.55
C LEU A 243 3.82 -4.72 0.71
N LYS A 244 4.84 -4.71 -0.16
CA LYS A 244 5.76 -3.59 -0.37
C LYS A 244 5.57 -3.09 -1.78
N ILE A 245 5.55 -1.78 -1.98
CA ILE A 245 5.27 -1.18 -3.30
C ILE A 245 6.37 -1.57 -4.29
N SER A 246 7.64 -1.54 -3.88
CA SER A 246 8.77 -1.94 -4.74
C SER A 246 8.65 -3.39 -5.18
N HIS A 247 8.28 -4.29 -4.27
CA HIS A 247 8.18 -5.71 -4.52
C HIS A 247 7.00 -6.00 -5.45
N TRP A 248 5.84 -5.41 -5.18
CA TRP A 248 4.66 -5.56 -6.05
C TRP A 248 4.98 -5.05 -7.46
N LEU A 249 5.59 -3.87 -7.59
CA LEU A 249 5.96 -3.32 -8.88
C LEU A 249 6.98 -4.21 -9.61
N THR A 250 7.98 -4.73 -8.89
CA THR A 250 9.01 -5.60 -9.47
C THR A 250 8.42 -6.91 -9.98
N GLU A 251 7.53 -7.51 -9.20
CA GLU A 251 6.80 -8.73 -9.56
C GLU A 251 5.96 -8.51 -10.83
N HIS A 252 5.23 -7.39 -10.92
CA HIS A 252 4.28 -7.15 -12.01
C HIS A 252 4.95 -6.63 -13.29
N LEU A 253 5.95 -5.74 -13.18
CA LEU A 253 6.59 -5.11 -14.34
C LEU A 253 7.73 -5.93 -14.94
N PHE A 254 8.49 -6.69 -14.13
CA PHE A 254 9.70 -7.37 -14.61
C PHE A 254 9.63 -8.88 -14.55
N LEU A 255 9.10 -9.45 -13.45
CA LEU A 255 9.17 -10.90 -13.24
C LEU A 255 8.02 -11.64 -13.91
N SER A 256 6.78 -11.18 -13.73
CA SER A 256 5.59 -11.81 -14.31
C SER A 256 5.66 -11.91 -15.84
N PRO A 257 6.11 -10.88 -16.60
CA PRO A 257 6.31 -11.00 -18.05
C PRO A 257 7.36 -12.03 -18.46
N LEU A 258 8.31 -12.36 -17.57
CA LEU A 258 9.35 -13.37 -17.77
C LEU A 258 8.96 -14.75 -17.21
N ASN A 259 7.71 -14.94 -16.77
CA ASN A 259 7.24 -16.13 -16.06
C ASN A 259 8.04 -16.45 -14.78
N LEU A 260 8.65 -15.44 -14.16
CA LEU A 260 9.34 -15.53 -12.87
C LEU A 260 8.44 -14.96 -11.76
N THR A 261 8.67 -15.39 -10.52
CA THR A 261 7.92 -14.88 -9.36
C THR A 261 8.78 -14.88 -8.10
N MET A 262 8.77 -13.76 -7.38
CA MET A 262 9.31 -13.68 -6.02
C MET A 262 8.31 -14.23 -4.98
N GLU A 263 7.06 -14.43 -5.36
CA GLU A 263 5.99 -14.94 -4.50
C GLU A 263 5.93 -16.45 -4.42
N GLY A 264 6.89 -17.19 -5.01
CA GLY A 264 6.84 -18.66 -5.06
C GLY A 264 6.69 -19.32 -3.68
N LYS A 265 7.31 -18.77 -2.63
CA LYS A 265 7.12 -19.23 -1.24
C LYS A 265 5.71 -18.95 -0.71
N THR A 266 5.20 -17.75 -0.95
CA THR A 266 3.85 -17.33 -0.55
C THR A 266 2.78 -18.16 -1.25
N ARG A 267 2.94 -18.41 -2.56
CA ARG A 267 2.03 -19.28 -3.33
C ARG A 267 2.02 -20.71 -2.81
N LYS A 268 3.20 -21.28 -2.50
CA LYS A 268 3.30 -22.62 -1.87
C LYS A 268 2.65 -22.66 -0.49
N ALA A 269 2.80 -21.61 0.31
CA ALA A 269 2.16 -21.51 1.63
C ALA A 269 0.63 -21.43 1.52
N ALA A 270 0.09 -20.80 0.47
CA ALA A 270 -1.35 -20.70 0.22
C ALA A 270 -1.98 -21.99 -0.34
N GLU A 271 -1.21 -22.80 -1.07
CA GLU A 271 -1.68 -23.98 -1.82
C GLU A 271 -2.56 -24.97 -1.03
N PRO A 272 -2.29 -25.27 0.27
CA PRO A 272 -3.15 -26.14 1.07
C PRO A 272 -4.56 -25.58 1.29
N TYR A 273 -4.73 -24.26 1.18
CA TYR A 273 -5.96 -23.54 1.52
C TYR A 273 -6.67 -22.98 0.29
N ILE A 274 -5.92 -22.51 -0.72
CA ILE A 274 -6.45 -21.92 -1.95
C ILE A 274 -5.51 -22.20 -3.13
N LYS A 275 -5.95 -23.08 -4.03
CA LYS A 275 -5.18 -23.47 -5.23
C LYS A 275 -5.42 -22.56 -6.42
N THR A 276 -6.66 -22.11 -6.59
CA THR A 276 -7.11 -21.33 -7.74
C THR A 276 -6.87 -19.84 -7.52
N MET A 277 -6.31 -19.15 -8.51
CA MET A 277 -6.26 -17.69 -8.51
C MET A 277 -7.66 -17.14 -8.82
N ILE A 278 -8.30 -16.52 -7.83
CA ILE A 278 -9.65 -15.93 -7.93
C ILE A 278 -9.63 -14.43 -8.27
N GLY A 279 -8.45 -13.89 -8.58
CA GLY A 279 -8.17 -12.48 -8.81
C GLY A 279 -7.92 -11.69 -7.54
N GLY A 280 -7.49 -10.44 -7.72
CA GLY A 280 -7.04 -9.60 -6.61
C GLY A 280 -5.84 -10.23 -5.91
N HIS A 281 -5.78 -10.07 -4.58
CA HIS A 281 -4.68 -10.53 -3.74
C HIS A 281 -5.05 -11.68 -2.80
N ALA A 282 -6.18 -12.38 -3.04
CA ALA A 282 -6.69 -13.37 -2.09
C ALA A 282 -5.72 -14.49 -1.76
N ARG A 283 -5.06 -15.06 -2.78
CA ARG A 283 -4.09 -16.16 -2.59
C ARG A 283 -2.85 -15.67 -1.87
N GLU A 284 -2.39 -14.47 -2.23
CA GLU A 284 -1.26 -13.80 -1.64
C GLU A 284 -1.56 -13.48 -0.16
N THR A 285 -2.74 -12.94 0.16
CA THR A 285 -3.26 -12.72 1.52
C THR A 285 -3.22 -13.99 2.36
N VAL A 286 -3.80 -15.10 1.88
CA VAL A 286 -3.79 -16.38 2.59
C VAL A 286 -2.37 -16.90 2.78
N GLY A 287 -1.54 -16.84 1.72
CA GLY A 287 -0.14 -17.26 1.78
C GLY A 287 0.68 -16.46 2.78
N HIS A 288 0.48 -15.15 2.84
CA HIS A 288 1.14 -14.29 3.83
C HIS A 288 0.63 -14.57 5.24
N GLY A 289 -0.66 -14.84 5.43
CA GLY A 289 -1.22 -15.27 6.72
C GLY A 289 -0.54 -16.55 7.23
N VAL A 290 -0.42 -17.58 6.38
CA VAL A 290 0.30 -18.82 6.72
C VAL A 290 1.76 -18.55 7.06
N ARG A 291 2.43 -17.70 6.28
CA ARG A 291 3.83 -17.38 6.51
C ARG A 291 4.08 -16.62 7.80
N TYR A 292 3.27 -15.61 8.11
CA TYR A 292 3.39 -14.90 9.38
C TYR A 292 3.15 -15.82 10.57
N ALA A 293 2.20 -16.75 10.46
CA ALA A 293 1.98 -17.76 11.48
C ALA A 293 3.21 -18.68 11.65
N GLN A 294 3.83 -19.13 10.55
CA GLN A 294 5.05 -19.95 10.57
C GLN A 294 6.29 -19.20 11.08
N GLU A 295 6.38 -17.91 10.79
CA GLU A 295 7.48 -17.02 11.21
C GLU A 295 7.32 -16.56 12.69
N GLY A 296 6.26 -16.99 13.37
CA GLY A 296 6.06 -16.78 14.80
C GLY A 296 5.55 -15.39 15.17
N PHE A 297 4.80 -14.75 14.28
CA PHE A 297 4.11 -13.49 14.59
C PHE A 297 3.08 -13.69 15.71
N ASP A 298 2.91 -12.67 16.55
CA ASP A 298 2.01 -12.75 17.71
C ASP A 298 0.53 -12.68 17.27
N GLY A 299 0.23 -12.04 16.14
CA GLY A 299 -1.11 -12.01 15.55
C GLY A 299 -1.12 -11.53 14.09
N ILE A 300 -2.26 -11.72 13.43
CA ILE A 300 -2.47 -11.35 12.02
C ILE A 300 -3.73 -10.49 11.92
N ILE A 301 -3.65 -9.37 11.22
CA ILE A 301 -4.78 -8.51 10.90
C ILE A 301 -5.00 -8.51 9.39
N GLN A 302 -6.16 -8.99 8.92
CA GLN A 302 -6.61 -8.77 7.55
C GLN A 302 -7.37 -7.45 7.47
N ILE A 303 -7.06 -6.61 6.49
CA ILE A 303 -7.80 -5.37 6.22
C ILE A 303 -8.13 -5.22 4.73
N TYR A 304 -9.39 -4.92 4.41
CA TYR A 304 -9.83 -4.78 3.03
C TYR A 304 -11.10 -3.92 2.92
N PRO A 305 -11.41 -3.39 1.72
CA PRO A 305 -12.56 -2.53 1.55
C PRO A 305 -13.84 -3.36 1.40
N PHE A 306 -14.96 -2.85 1.91
CA PHE A 306 -16.27 -3.49 1.73
C PHE A 306 -16.52 -3.80 0.24
N THR A 307 -17.15 -4.95 -0.03
CA THR A 307 -17.35 -5.54 -1.37
C THR A 307 -16.12 -6.10 -2.10
N CYS A 308 -14.94 -6.15 -1.47
CA CYS A 308 -13.78 -6.81 -2.07
C CYS A 308 -13.94 -8.35 -2.07
N MET A 309 -14.52 -8.90 -3.15
CA MET A 309 -14.79 -10.34 -3.27
C MET A 309 -13.53 -11.22 -3.03
N PRO A 310 -12.35 -10.95 -3.62
CA PRO A 310 -11.15 -11.73 -3.33
C PRO A 310 -10.85 -11.84 -1.83
N GLU A 311 -10.93 -10.73 -1.11
CA GLU A 311 -10.60 -10.68 0.30
C GLU A 311 -11.69 -11.27 1.19
N ILE A 312 -12.96 -11.22 0.78
CA ILE A 312 -14.04 -11.97 1.44
C ILE A 312 -13.78 -13.48 1.37
N VAL A 313 -13.26 -13.98 0.24
CA VAL A 313 -12.88 -15.40 0.13
C VAL A 313 -11.69 -15.70 1.04
N ALA A 314 -10.65 -14.85 1.05
CA ALA A 314 -9.54 -15.00 1.99
C ALA A 314 -10.00 -14.98 3.46
N GLN A 315 -10.94 -14.09 3.80
CA GLN A 315 -11.54 -13.98 5.13
C GLN A 315 -12.23 -15.29 5.54
N SER A 316 -12.90 -16.00 4.63
CA SER A 316 -13.53 -17.29 4.95
C SER A 316 -12.53 -18.43 5.20
N ILE A 317 -11.29 -18.26 4.74
CA ILE A 317 -10.22 -19.27 4.80
C ILE A 317 -9.32 -19.05 6.02
N LEU A 318 -9.01 -17.79 6.35
CA LEU A 318 -8.07 -17.43 7.42
C LEU A 318 -8.42 -17.98 8.82
N PRO A 319 -9.69 -18.19 9.24
CA PRO A 319 -10.02 -18.88 10.49
C PRO A 319 -9.47 -20.31 10.56
N LYS A 320 -9.34 -20.99 9.42
CA LYS A 320 -8.71 -22.31 9.36
C LYS A 320 -7.20 -22.21 9.58
N VAL A 321 -6.55 -21.19 9.00
CA VAL A 321 -5.12 -20.90 9.25
C VAL A 321 -4.89 -20.55 10.73
N GLU A 322 -5.75 -19.72 11.33
CA GLU A 322 -5.70 -19.41 12.76
C GLU A 322 -5.74 -20.67 13.62
N THR A 323 -6.65 -21.60 13.30
CA THR A 323 -6.77 -22.87 14.03
C THR A 323 -5.56 -23.77 13.82
N ASP A 324 -5.08 -23.91 12.59
CA ASP A 324 -3.98 -24.82 12.25
C ASP A 324 -2.64 -24.39 12.87
N TYR A 325 -2.41 -23.08 13.01
CA TYR A 325 -1.16 -22.52 13.54
C TYR A 325 -1.30 -21.88 14.93
N ASN A 326 -2.50 -21.89 15.53
CA ASN A 326 -2.80 -21.27 16.83
C ASN A 326 -2.31 -19.80 16.93
N THR A 327 -2.49 -19.06 15.82
CA THR A 327 -2.07 -17.66 15.67
C THR A 327 -3.31 -16.79 15.57
N PRO A 328 -3.57 -15.89 16.56
CA PRO A 328 -4.78 -15.08 16.60
C PRO A 328 -4.97 -14.23 15.35
N TYR A 329 -6.22 -14.12 14.91
CA TYR A 329 -6.59 -13.45 13.67
C TYR A 329 -7.71 -12.41 13.89
N LEU A 330 -7.55 -11.23 13.29
CA LEU A 330 -8.56 -10.17 13.28
C LEU A 330 -8.85 -9.74 11.83
N CYS A 331 -10.12 -9.66 11.48
CA CYS A 331 -10.57 -9.09 10.20
C CYS A 331 -11.16 -7.69 10.41
N LEU A 332 -10.65 -6.70 9.66
CA LEU A 332 -11.15 -5.33 9.62
C LEU A 332 -11.65 -5.01 8.21
N ILE A 333 -12.93 -4.63 8.12
CA ILE A 333 -13.55 -4.20 6.86
C ILE A 333 -13.71 -2.70 6.93
N VAL A 334 -13.28 -2.00 5.89
CA VAL A 334 -13.35 -0.54 5.81
C VAL A 334 -14.20 -0.08 4.62
N ASP A 335 -14.89 1.03 4.79
CA ASP A 335 -15.71 1.70 3.78
C ASP A 335 -15.77 3.21 4.09
N GLU A 336 -16.51 3.97 3.28
CA GLU A 336 -16.67 5.41 3.48
C GLU A 336 -17.43 5.81 4.76
N MET A 337 -18.15 4.86 5.39
CA MET A 337 -18.95 5.08 6.59
C MET A 337 -18.27 4.57 7.86
N THR A 338 -17.06 4.02 7.74
CA THR A 338 -16.40 3.33 8.84
C THR A 338 -16.05 4.31 9.96
N GLY A 339 -16.70 4.12 11.11
CA GLY A 339 -16.47 4.93 12.30
C GLY A 339 -15.14 4.58 12.99
N GLU A 340 -14.31 5.59 13.22
CA GLU A 340 -12.98 5.42 13.80
C GLU A 340 -13.01 4.85 15.23
N ALA A 341 -14.02 5.21 16.04
CA ALA A 341 -14.13 4.74 17.42
C ALA A 341 -14.26 3.21 17.50
N GLY A 342 -15.15 2.60 16.71
CA GLY A 342 -15.34 1.16 16.68
C GLY A 342 -14.12 0.42 16.10
N PHE A 343 -13.44 1.03 15.14
CA PHE A 343 -12.19 0.51 14.58
C PHE A 343 -11.08 0.44 15.66
N ASN A 344 -10.89 1.53 16.41
CA ASN A 344 -9.86 1.61 17.45
C ASN A 344 -10.11 0.60 18.58
N THR A 345 -11.34 0.51 19.09
CA THR A 345 -11.66 -0.44 20.18
C THR A 345 -11.42 -1.89 19.78
N ARG A 346 -11.66 -2.26 18.52
CA ARG A 346 -11.40 -3.63 18.04
C ARG A 346 -9.91 -3.95 17.98
N ILE A 347 -9.10 -2.97 17.58
CA ILE A 347 -7.64 -3.12 17.58
C ILE A 347 -7.15 -3.21 19.03
N GLU A 348 -7.55 -2.31 19.92
CA GLU A 348 -7.19 -2.33 21.34
C GLU A 348 -7.52 -3.68 22.00
N ALA A 349 -8.74 -4.17 21.82
CA ALA A 349 -9.15 -5.46 22.36
C ALA A 349 -8.32 -6.64 21.80
N PHE A 350 -7.95 -6.57 20.52
CA PHE A 350 -7.10 -7.58 19.90
C PHE A 350 -5.68 -7.54 20.47
N THR A 351 -5.12 -6.34 20.65
CA THR A 351 -3.77 -6.16 21.20
C THR A 351 -3.69 -6.63 22.65
N ASP A 352 -4.71 -6.36 23.46
CA ASP A 352 -4.82 -6.85 24.83
C ASP A 352 -4.87 -8.38 24.89
N LEU A 353 -5.61 -9.01 23.97
CA LEU A 353 -5.67 -10.47 23.84
C LEU A 353 -4.29 -11.05 23.51
N LEU A 354 -3.55 -10.43 22.58
CA LEU A 354 -2.20 -10.88 22.21
C LEU A 354 -1.23 -10.78 23.38
N GLN A 355 -1.24 -9.65 24.10
CA GLN A 355 -0.38 -9.43 25.25
C GLN A 355 -0.65 -10.48 26.34
N ARG A 356 -1.92 -10.72 26.68
CA ARG A 356 -2.30 -11.73 27.66
C ARG A 356 -1.85 -13.14 27.26
N ARG A 357 -1.98 -13.51 25.97
CA ARG A 357 -1.49 -14.81 25.48
C ARG A 357 0.01 -14.97 25.63
N LYS A 358 0.78 -13.89 25.42
CA LYS A 358 2.24 -13.90 25.55
C LYS A 358 2.68 -14.03 27.00
N GLU A 359 2.04 -13.29 27.91
CA GLU A 359 2.26 -13.38 29.36
C GLU A 359 1.98 -14.80 29.88
N LEU A 360 0.88 -15.43 29.46
CA LEU A 360 0.55 -16.79 29.86
C LEU A 360 1.61 -17.80 29.38
N ARG A 361 2.04 -17.71 28.12
CA ARG A 361 3.11 -18.57 27.57
C ARG A 361 4.45 -18.36 28.29
N HIS A 362 4.75 -17.13 28.71
CA HIS A 362 5.95 -16.83 29.50
C HIS A 362 5.88 -17.48 30.89
N ASN A 363 4.74 -17.35 31.56
CA ASN A 363 4.51 -17.96 32.88
C ASN A 363 4.55 -19.49 32.84
N GLU A 364 3.96 -20.12 31.81
CA GLU A 364 4.04 -21.57 31.61
C GLU A 364 5.48 -22.07 31.44
N LYS A 365 6.33 -21.33 30.72
CA LYS A 365 7.75 -21.65 30.57
C LYS A 365 8.50 -21.55 31.91
N LEU A 366 8.28 -20.48 32.66
CA LEU A 366 8.87 -20.31 33.99
C LEU A 366 8.46 -21.43 34.96
N LEU A 367 7.19 -21.85 34.92
CA LEU A 367 6.67 -22.92 35.79
C LEU A 367 7.09 -24.32 35.36
N SER A 368 7.39 -24.54 34.08
CA SER A 368 7.84 -25.84 33.56
C SER A 368 9.34 -26.09 33.71
N GLY A 369 10.11 -25.11 34.20
CA GLY A 369 11.53 -25.27 34.53
C GLY A 369 12.47 -25.52 33.34
N ASN A 370 12.01 -25.21 32.12
CA ASN A 370 12.79 -25.29 30.88
C ASN A 370 13.39 -23.93 30.49
#